data_AF-A0A1F2YFB4-F1
#
_entry.id   AF-A0A1F2YFB4-F1
#
_cell.length_a   1.000
_cell.length_b   1.000
_cell.length_c   1.000
_cell.angle_alpha   90.00
_cell.angle_beta   90.00
_cell.angle_gamma   90.00
#
_symmetry.space_group_name_H-M   'P 1'
#
loop_
_entity.id
_entity.type
_entity.pdbx_description
1 polymer ?
#
loop_
_entity_poly.entity_id
_entity_poly.type
_entity_poly.pdbx_seq_one_letter_code
_entity_poly.pdbx_strand_id
1 'polypeptide(L)'
;MARINVNLQRMLSLLLTVLQSPPVNHNPLEFRLRLILTEEQNVLRRALRLAQQQSFATSEFQTLIAIIYRDDEVAQLTVREWIRASTWARSADRDSLVQMEHRFAQMRRQLELIVPELTQIFGVAQMRYIVPAKYRDPPLEVTR
;
A
#
# COMPACT_ATOMS: atom_id res chain seq x y z
N MET A 1 -9.93 -0.89 15.02
CA MET A 1 -9.55 0.55 14.96
C MET A 1 -8.12 0.79 15.43
N ALA A 2 -7.74 0.43 16.67
CA ALA A 2 -6.36 0.63 17.14
C ALA A 2 -5.30 -0.06 16.24
N ARG A 3 -5.59 -1.27 15.77
CA ARG A 3 -4.72 -2.04 14.87
C ARG A 3 -4.73 -1.54 13.42
N ILE A 4 -5.88 -1.13 12.86
CA ILE A 4 -5.94 -0.36 11.59
C ILE A 4 -4.97 0.82 11.64
N ASN A 5 -5.08 1.65 12.69
CA ASN A 5 -4.20 2.82 12.87
C ASN A 5 -2.72 2.42 12.89
N VAL A 6 -2.36 1.39 13.68
CA VAL A 6 -0.98 0.91 13.77
C VAL A 6 -0.45 0.43 12.43
N ASN A 7 -1.22 -0.36 11.67
CA ASN A 7 -0.76 -0.89 10.39
C ASN A 7 -0.68 0.19 9.31
N LEU A 8 -1.64 1.13 9.25
CA LEU A 8 -1.56 2.29 8.36
C LEU A 8 -0.38 3.20 8.72
N GLN A 9 -0.08 3.39 10.00
CA GLN A 9 1.10 4.14 10.46
C GLN A 9 2.41 3.45 10.05
N ARG A 10 2.49 2.12 10.23
CA ARG A 10 3.66 1.34 9.81
C ARG A 10 3.88 1.43 8.30
N MET A 11 2.80 1.31 7.53
CA MET A 11 2.85 1.49 6.08
C MET A 11 3.35 2.90 5.71
N LEU A 12 2.84 3.94 6.38
CA LEU A 12 3.29 5.31 6.14
C LEU A 12 4.77 5.50 6.47
N SER A 13 5.26 4.92 7.56
CA SER A 13 6.67 4.97 7.92
C SER A 13 7.56 4.28 6.89
N LEU A 14 7.15 3.10 6.39
CA LEU A 14 7.86 2.40 5.31
C LEU A 14 7.92 3.26 4.04
N LEU A 15 6.78 3.84 3.66
CA LEU A 15 6.66 4.67 2.47
C LEU A 15 7.55 5.92 2.59
N LEU A 16 7.53 6.59 3.74
CA LEU A 16 8.39 7.72 4.03
C LEU A 16 9.86 7.36 3.92
N THR A 17 10.25 6.18 4.39
CA THR A 17 11.63 5.69 4.29
C THR A 17 12.06 5.57 2.83
N VAL A 18 11.19 5.08 1.96
CA VAL A 18 11.46 5.00 0.51
C VAL A 18 11.56 6.39 -0.12
N LEU A 19 10.59 7.28 0.15
CA LEU A 19 10.56 8.63 -0.42
C LEU A 19 11.76 9.49 0.03
N GLN A 20 12.20 9.36 1.28
CA GLN A 20 13.33 10.10 1.85
C GLN A 20 14.69 9.52 1.44
N SER A 21 14.74 8.25 1.03
CA SER A 21 15.96 7.66 0.47
C SER A 21 16.27 8.36 -0.87
N PRO A 22 17.55 8.59 -1.22
CA PRO A 22 17.91 9.06 -2.55
C PRO A 22 17.44 8.06 -3.62
N PRO A 23 17.14 8.53 -4.85
CA PRO A 23 16.77 7.62 -5.93
C PRO A 23 17.90 6.63 -6.19
N VAL A 24 17.56 5.35 -6.28
CA VAL A 24 18.54 4.28 -6.50
C VAL A 24 19.12 4.38 -7.93
N ASN A 25 18.35 4.92 -8.87
CA ASN A 25 18.84 5.35 -10.19
C ASN A 25 17.92 6.45 -10.77
N HIS A 26 18.26 6.97 -11.96
CA HIS A 26 17.51 8.06 -12.60
C HIS A 26 16.66 7.63 -13.80
N ASN A 27 16.22 6.37 -13.85
CA ASN A 27 15.38 5.91 -14.95
C ASN A 27 13.94 6.47 -14.83
N PRO A 28 13.16 6.54 -15.93
CA PRO A 28 11.79 7.04 -15.89
C PRO A 28 10.84 6.28 -14.95
N LEU A 29 11.13 4.99 -14.68
CA LEU A 29 10.35 4.18 -13.75
C LEU A 29 10.56 4.60 -12.29
N GLU A 30 11.77 5.04 -11.91
CA GLU A 30 12.04 5.61 -10.58
C GLU A 30 11.19 6.86 -10.37
N PHE A 31 11.17 7.78 -11.35
CA PHE A 31 10.38 9.00 -11.27
C PHE A 31 8.89 8.67 -11.12
N ARG A 32 8.39 7.74 -11.94
CA ARG A 32 7.00 7.29 -11.89
C ARG A 32 6.66 6.64 -10.53
N LEU A 33 7.55 5.81 -10.00
CA LEU A 33 7.37 5.16 -8.71
C LEU A 33 7.26 6.19 -7.59
N ARG A 34 8.13 7.20 -7.57
CA ARG A 34 8.09 8.27 -6.58
C ARG A 34 6.82 9.10 -6.64
N LEU A 35 6.29 9.35 -7.83
CA LEU A 35 5.01 10.04 -8.01
C LEU A 35 3.87 9.23 -7.36
N ILE A 36 3.76 7.94 -7.69
CA ILE A 36 2.75 7.03 -7.13
C ILE A 36 2.84 7.01 -5.59
N LEU A 37 4.04 6.83 -5.05
CA LEU A 37 4.24 6.81 -3.60
C LEU A 37 3.89 8.14 -2.93
N THR A 38 4.12 9.27 -3.60
CA THR A 38 3.74 10.59 -3.08
C THR A 38 2.21 10.76 -3.04
N GLU A 39 1.52 10.29 -4.06
CA GLU A 39 0.05 10.27 -4.09
C GLU A 39 -0.50 9.36 -2.98
N GLU A 40 0.01 8.14 -2.88
CA GLU A 40 -0.35 7.17 -1.86
C GLU A 40 -0.11 7.70 -0.44
N GLN A 41 1.01 8.40 -0.20
CA GLN A 41 1.30 9.08 1.06
C GLN A 41 0.18 10.03 1.48
N ASN A 42 -0.32 10.83 0.55
CA ASN A 42 -1.36 11.83 0.81
C ASN A 42 -2.68 11.17 1.17
N VAL A 43 -3.05 10.10 0.46
CA VAL A 43 -4.25 9.30 0.74
C VAL A 43 -4.12 8.61 2.08
N LEU A 44 -2.98 8.00 2.37
CA LEU A 44 -2.70 7.29 3.63
C LEU A 44 -2.76 8.22 4.84
N ARG A 45 -2.21 9.43 4.73
CA ARG A 45 -2.33 10.47 5.76
C ARG A 45 -3.78 10.90 6.00
N ARG A 46 -4.61 11.00 4.95
CA ARG A 46 -6.04 11.28 5.10
C ARG A 46 -6.76 10.14 5.81
N ALA A 47 -6.52 8.90 5.38
CA ALA A 47 -7.11 7.71 6.00
C ALA A 47 -6.75 7.59 7.48
N LEU A 48 -5.48 7.83 7.82
CA LEU A 48 -5.01 7.85 9.21
C LEU A 48 -5.71 8.90 10.07
N ARG A 49 -5.88 10.12 9.54
CA ARG A 49 -6.60 11.19 10.28
C ARG A 49 -8.04 10.79 10.57
N LEU A 50 -8.75 10.19 9.61
CA LEU A 50 -10.12 9.72 9.83
C LEU A 50 -10.16 8.56 10.83
N ALA A 51 -9.26 7.59 10.72
CA ALA A 51 -9.22 6.43 11.61
C ALA A 51 -8.84 6.78 13.07
N GLN A 52 -8.30 7.97 13.31
CA GLN A 52 -8.03 8.52 14.65
C GLN A 52 -9.23 9.28 15.26
N GLN A 53 -10.26 9.60 14.48
CA GLN A 53 -11.45 10.29 14.97
C GLN A 53 -12.37 9.30 15.70
N GLN A 54 -13.02 9.75 16.80
CA GLN A 54 -13.98 8.93 17.56
C GLN A 54 -15.22 8.55 16.72
N SER A 55 -15.60 9.40 15.78
CA SER A 55 -16.65 9.17 14.79
C SER A 55 -16.13 9.71 13.46
N PHE A 56 -16.11 8.87 12.43
CA PHE A 56 -15.66 9.26 11.08
C PHE A 56 -16.71 8.85 10.06
N ALA A 57 -16.76 9.56 8.94
CA ALA A 57 -17.62 9.21 7.83
C ALA A 57 -17.13 7.88 7.21
N THR A 58 -17.86 6.79 7.49
CA THR A 58 -17.53 5.44 7.03
C THR A 58 -17.36 5.37 5.51
N SER A 59 -18.12 6.15 4.74
CA SER A 59 -18.02 6.22 3.28
C SER A 59 -16.74 6.87 2.79
N GLU A 60 -16.30 7.99 3.38
CA GLU A 60 -15.03 8.63 2.99
C GLU A 60 -13.85 7.72 3.32
N PHE A 61 -13.85 7.13 4.51
CA PHE A 61 -12.81 6.18 4.90
C PHE A 61 -12.78 4.96 3.98
N GLN A 62 -13.95 4.41 3.62
CA GLN A 62 -14.07 3.33 2.64
C GLN A 62 -13.41 3.69 1.31
N THR A 63 -13.69 4.88 0.77
CA THR A 63 -13.10 5.35 -0.48
C THR A 63 -11.58 5.50 -0.36
N LEU A 64 -11.08 6.09 0.72
CA LEU A 64 -9.64 6.25 0.94
C LEU A 64 -8.92 4.90 1.04
N ILE A 65 -9.50 3.92 1.74
CA ILE A 65 -8.94 2.57 1.83
C ILE A 65 -8.90 1.91 0.45
N ALA A 66 -9.98 2.01 -0.34
CA ALA A 66 -10.00 1.45 -1.69
C ALA A 66 -8.91 2.06 -2.60
N ILE A 67 -8.67 3.37 -2.47
CA ILE A 67 -7.58 4.05 -3.19
C ILE A 67 -6.21 3.52 -2.73
N ILE A 68 -5.97 3.38 -1.43
CA ILE A 68 -4.70 2.85 -0.90
C ILE A 68 -4.40 1.46 -1.46
N TYR A 69 -5.39 0.55 -1.49
CA TYR A 69 -5.18 -0.76 -2.08
C TYR A 69 -4.83 -0.68 -3.56
N ARG A 70 -5.55 0.13 -4.33
CA ARG A 70 -5.29 0.34 -5.75
C ARG A 70 -3.87 0.90 -5.97
N ASP A 71 -3.48 1.90 -5.21
CA ASP A 71 -2.18 2.54 -5.33
C ASP A 71 -1.05 1.55 -5.00
N ASP A 72 -1.19 0.73 -3.95
CA ASP A 72 -0.23 -0.36 -3.67
C ASP A 72 -0.20 -1.36 -4.85
N GLU A 73 -1.33 -1.75 -5.46
CA GLU A 73 -1.28 -2.64 -6.63
C GLU A 73 -0.45 -2.06 -7.79
N VAL A 74 -0.62 -0.77 -8.06
CA VAL A 74 0.11 -0.05 -9.11
C VAL A 74 1.58 0.09 -8.73
N ALA A 75 1.88 0.40 -7.48
CA ALA A 75 3.25 0.54 -6.98
C ALA A 75 4.00 -0.80 -7.01
N GLN A 76 3.36 -1.90 -6.62
CA GLN A 76 3.92 -3.26 -6.69
C GLN A 76 4.18 -3.73 -8.13
N LEU A 77 3.36 -3.30 -9.10
CA LEU A 77 3.66 -3.55 -10.50
C LEU A 77 4.87 -2.72 -10.95
N THR A 78 4.86 -1.42 -10.64
CA THR A 78 5.90 -0.47 -11.04
C THR A 78 7.27 -0.84 -10.44
N VAL A 79 7.33 -1.27 -9.17
CA VAL A 79 8.59 -1.67 -8.54
C VAL A 79 9.17 -2.93 -9.19
N ARG A 80 8.34 -3.89 -9.61
CA ARG A 80 8.82 -5.11 -10.31
C ARG A 80 9.40 -4.76 -11.68
N GLU A 81 8.74 -3.89 -12.43
CA GLU A 81 9.24 -3.38 -13.70
C GLU A 81 10.56 -2.60 -13.50
N TRP A 82 10.60 -1.76 -12.48
CA TRP A 82 11.78 -0.98 -12.11
C TRP A 82 12.97 -1.85 -11.71
N ILE A 83 12.77 -2.89 -10.87
CA ILE A 83 13.82 -3.85 -10.49
C ILE A 83 14.36 -4.56 -11.73
N ARG A 84 13.47 -5.04 -12.61
CA ARG A 84 13.86 -5.73 -13.84
C ARG A 84 14.69 -4.81 -14.75
N ALA A 85 14.22 -3.59 -14.99
CA ALA A 85 14.92 -2.61 -15.81
C ALA A 85 16.30 -2.28 -15.22
N SER A 86 16.37 -2.05 -13.91
CA SER A 86 17.61 -1.71 -13.21
C SER A 86 18.63 -2.86 -13.24
N THR A 87 18.15 -4.10 -13.12
CA THR A 87 18.98 -5.30 -13.24
C THR A 87 19.56 -5.45 -14.63
N TRP A 88 18.73 -5.27 -15.67
CA TRP A 88 19.15 -5.40 -17.07
C TRP A 88 20.14 -4.31 -17.48
N ALA A 89 19.90 -3.08 -17.05
CA ALA A 89 20.78 -1.94 -17.32
C ALA A 89 22.03 -1.91 -16.43
N ARG A 90 22.12 -2.80 -15.42
CA ARG A 90 23.15 -2.77 -14.37
C ARG A 90 23.27 -1.38 -13.72
N SER A 91 22.15 -0.68 -13.57
CA SER A 91 22.09 0.71 -13.10
C SER A 91 21.89 0.85 -11.60
N ALA A 92 21.82 -0.26 -10.87
CA ALA A 92 21.68 -0.33 -9.43
C ALA A 92 22.37 -1.58 -8.89
N ASP A 93 22.89 -1.52 -7.68
CA ASP A 93 23.43 -2.69 -7.00
C ASP A 93 22.29 -3.63 -6.53
N ARG A 94 22.61 -4.93 -6.45
CA ARG A 94 21.64 -5.96 -6.10
C ARG A 94 21.04 -5.76 -4.71
N ASP A 95 21.82 -5.29 -3.76
CA ASP A 95 21.37 -5.17 -2.37
C ASP A 95 20.33 -4.06 -2.24
N SER A 96 20.51 -2.93 -2.94
CA SER A 96 19.52 -1.86 -3.03
C SER A 96 18.20 -2.35 -3.66
N LEU A 97 18.27 -3.17 -4.72
CA LEU A 97 17.08 -3.74 -5.35
C LEU A 97 16.32 -4.68 -4.41
N VAL A 98 17.03 -5.56 -3.70
CA VAL A 98 16.45 -6.50 -2.73
C VAL A 98 15.84 -5.75 -1.53
N GLN A 99 16.51 -4.72 -1.03
CA GLN A 99 15.98 -3.88 0.04
C GLN A 99 14.69 -3.19 -0.37
N MET A 100 14.62 -2.68 -1.61
CA MET A 100 13.41 -2.07 -2.14
C MET A 100 12.27 -3.08 -2.20
N GLU A 101 12.51 -4.25 -2.81
CA GLU A 101 11.53 -5.33 -2.87
C GLU A 101 11.01 -5.72 -1.48
N HIS A 102 11.90 -5.84 -0.49
CA HIS A 102 11.52 -6.16 0.87
C HIS A 102 10.62 -5.10 1.50
N ARG A 103 10.92 -3.81 1.31
CA ARG A 103 10.08 -2.71 1.83
C ARG A 103 8.68 -2.75 1.23
N PHE A 104 8.56 -2.97 -0.07
CA PHE A 104 7.26 -3.10 -0.74
C PHE A 104 6.50 -4.34 -0.27
N ALA A 105 7.17 -5.48 -0.05
CA ALA A 105 6.55 -6.65 0.54
C ALA A 105 6.04 -6.38 1.97
N GLN A 106 6.79 -5.61 2.76
CA GLN A 106 6.36 -5.19 4.10
C GLN A 106 5.15 -4.25 4.09
N MET A 107 5.08 -3.31 3.13
CA MET A 107 3.92 -2.42 2.94
C MET A 107 2.66 -3.22 2.62
N ARG A 108 2.73 -4.11 1.61
CA ARG A 108 1.66 -5.04 1.27
C ARG A 108 1.19 -5.84 2.48
N ARG A 109 2.13 -6.37 3.27
CA ARG A 109 1.80 -7.12 4.48
C ARG A 109 1.03 -6.28 5.51
N GLN A 110 1.33 -4.99 5.64
CA GLN A 110 0.54 -4.13 6.53
C GLN A 110 -0.92 -4.04 6.05
N LEU A 111 -1.15 -3.96 4.75
CA LEU A 111 -2.50 -3.95 4.18
C LEU A 111 -3.24 -5.26 4.43
N GLU A 112 -2.60 -6.41 4.19
CA GLU A 112 -3.17 -7.74 4.46
C GLU A 112 -3.62 -7.88 5.93
N LEU A 113 -2.82 -7.36 6.87
CA LEU A 113 -3.14 -7.39 8.30
C LEU A 113 -4.34 -6.51 8.69
N ILE A 114 -4.75 -5.57 7.86
CA ILE A 114 -5.90 -4.69 8.11
C ILE A 114 -7.22 -5.33 7.64
N VAL A 115 -7.17 -6.25 6.68
CA VAL A 115 -8.36 -6.87 6.05
C VAL A 115 -9.39 -7.42 7.04
N PRO A 116 -9.02 -8.16 8.11
CA PRO A 116 -10.00 -8.67 9.07
C PRO A 116 -10.80 -7.56 9.76
N GLU A 117 -10.15 -6.46 10.13
CA GLU A 117 -10.83 -5.33 10.77
C GLU A 117 -11.69 -4.53 9.80
N LEU A 118 -11.23 -4.34 8.56
CA LEU A 118 -12.06 -3.72 7.52
C LEU A 118 -13.33 -4.55 7.28
N THR A 119 -13.20 -5.88 7.32
CA THR A 119 -14.34 -6.80 7.17
C THR A 119 -15.34 -6.65 8.31
N GLN A 120 -14.86 -6.43 9.55
CA GLN A 120 -15.74 -6.15 10.69
C GLN A 120 -16.46 -4.79 10.57
N ILE A 121 -15.82 -3.78 9.99
CA ILE A 121 -16.38 -2.43 9.86
C ILE A 121 -17.38 -2.34 8.70
N PHE A 122 -17.02 -2.88 7.53
CA PHE A 122 -17.79 -2.70 6.29
C PHE A 122 -18.66 -3.91 5.93
N GLY A 123 -18.40 -5.07 6.53
CA GLY A 123 -19.04 -6.34 6.19
C GLY A 123 -18.46 -6.98 4.93
N VAL A 124 -18.58 -8.32 4.85
CA VAL A 124 -18.04 -9.17 3.77
C VAL A 124 -18.51 -8.70 2.38
N ALA A 125 -19.78 -8.33 2.25
CA ALA A 125 -20.38 -7.93 0.97
C ALA A 125 -19.74 -6.67 0.35
N GLN A 126 -19.25 -5.75 1.18
CA GLN A 126 -18.59 -4.51 0.73
C GLN A 126 -17.11 -4.72 0.45
N MET A 127 -16.46 -5.64 1.16
CA MET A 127 -15.02 -5.87 1.04
C MET A 127 -14.55 -6.22 -0.37
N ARG A 128 -15.39 -6.84 -1.21
CA ARG A 128 -15.07 -7.11 -2.63
C ARG A 128 -14.85 -5.86 -3.49
N TYR A 129 -15.39 -4.71 -3.06
CA TYR A 129 -15.26 -3.43 -3.76
C TYR A 129 -14.15 -2.54 -3.16
N ILE A 130 -13.62 -2.92 -2.00
CA ILE A 130 -12.62 -2.14 -1.24
C ILE A 130 -11.25 -2.81 -1.36
N VAL A 131 -11.21 -4.13 -1.19
CA VAL A 131 -9.98 -4.90 -1.06
C VAL A 131 -9.85 -5.87 -2.25
N PRO A 132 -8.78 -5.75 -3.07
CA PRO A 132 -8.51 -6.67 -4.16
C PRO A 132 -8.35 -8.12 -3.69
N ALA A 133 -8.58 -9.09 -4.59
CA ALA A 133 -8.55 -10.51 -4.25
C ALA A 133 -7.23 -10.96 -3.61
N LYS A 134 -6.10 -10.44 -4.10
CA LYS A 134 -4.76 -10.85 -3.67
C LYS A 134 -4.39 -10.48 -2.22
N TYR A 135 -5.19 -9.67 -1.53
CA TYR A 135 -5.01 -9.32 -0.11
C TYR A 135 -5.97 -10.07 0.81
N ARG A 136 -6.88 -10.89 0.27
CA ARG A 136 -7.92 -11.59 1.03
C ARG A 136 -7.50 -13.04 1.24
N ASP A 137 -7.01 -13.36 2.43
CA ASP A 137 -6.66 -14.73 2.82
C ASP A 137 -7.22 -15.05 4.24
N PRO A 138 -8.18 -16.00 4.38
CA PRO A 138 -8.80 -16.78 3.31
C PRO A 138 -9.68 -15.93 2.37
N PRO A 139 -10.01 -16.43 1.17
CA PRO A 139 -10.95 -15.77 0.26
C PRO A 139 -12.30 -15.52 0.95
N LEU A 140 -12.96 -14.40 0.63
CA LEU A 140 -14.29 -14.11 1.18
C LEU A 140 -15.31 -15.14 0.69
N GLU A 141 -15.86 -15.91 1.61
CA GLU A 141 -17.01 -16.78 1.32
C GLU A 141 -18.27 -15.93 1.18
N VAL A 142 -18.88 -15.96 0.01
CA VAL A 142 -20.17 -15.31 -0.24
C VAL A 142 -21.25 -16.36 -0.01
N THR A 143 -21.86 -16.36 1.17
CA THR A 143 -23.12 -17.09 1.38
C THR A 143 -24.18 -16.43 0.50
N ARG A 144 -24.72 -17.20 -0.44
CA ARG A 144 -25.82 -16.81 -1.32
C ARG A 144 -27.15 -16.88 -0.60
#